data_AF-A0A7W1KKU3-F1
#
_entry.id   AF-A0A7W1KKU3-F1
#
_cell.length_a   1.000
_cell.length_b   1.000
_cell.length_c   1.000
_cell.angle_alpha   90.00
_cell.angle_beta   90.00
_cell.angle_gamma   90.00
#
_symmetry.space_group_name_H-M   'P 1'
#
loop_
_entity.id
_entity.type
_entity.pdbx_description
1 polymer ?
#
loop_
_entity_poly.entity_id
_entity_poly.type
_entity_poly.pdbx_seq_one_letter_code
_entity_poly.pdbx_strand_id
1 'polypeptide(L)'
;MKQLLPAAILALAACGKGDTAAKTADGESAVQVPQGSGGTATTIHLVVEGGPHAGTYDAKSSDLTCTYGFAGKGSWGNQYSVMGKPANEFSSLQLIVPDAKDAADGTDKFLITVGFGELMKPSWSEHTINTGATLHGVSDDVKKEGTGTITVEDKGKTGKVTFKGKTKDNVGLEGTIDCQQLMRGE
;
A
#
# COMPACT_ATOMS: atom_id res chain seq x y z
N MET A 1 53.83 12.25 -22.63
CA MET A 1 54.33 11.63 -23.87
C MET A 1 53.13 11.26 -24.74
N LYS A 2 53.19 11.66 -26.01
CA LYS A 2 52.27 11.26 -27.10
C LYS A 2 52.37 9.75 -27.37
N GLN A 3 51.35 9.24 -28.06
CA GLN A 3 51.29 8.10 -29.00
C GLN A 3 50.21 7.10 -28.58
N LEU A 4 49.42 6.49 -29.45
CA LEU A 4 49.13 6.58 -30.89
C LEU A 4 47.89 5.67 -31.07
N LEU A 5 46.96 6.05 -31.94
CA LEU A 5 45.88 5.17 -32.40
C LEU A 5 46.45 3.93 -33.13
N PRO A 6 45.60 2.89 -33.31
CA PRO A 6 45.31 2.52 -34.69
C PRO A 6 43.81 2.45 -34.98
N ALA A 7 43.44 3.07 -36.10
CA ALA A 7 42.20 2.81 -36.82
C ALA A 7 42.33 1.50 -37.60
N ALA A 8 41.29 0.67 -37.57
CA ALA A 8 41.09 -0.40 -38.53
C ALA A 8 39.64 -0.30 -39.03
N ILE A 9 39.53 0.05 -40.31
CA ILE A 9 38.30 0.05 -41.12
C ILE A 9 38.17 -1.36 -41.70
N LEU A 10 37.01 -2.01 -41.57
CA LEU A 10 36.61 -3.09 -42.47
C LEU A 10 35.16 -2.88 -42.93
N ALA A 11 34.98 -3.11 -44.23
CA ALA A 11 33.85 -2.69 -45.04
C ALA A 11 32.64 -3.63 -44.99
N LEU A 12 31.51 -3.08 -45.46
CA LEU A 12 30.19 -3.67 -45.65
C LEU A 12 30.18 -4.93 -46.53
N ALA A 13 29.26 -5.85 -46.23
CA ALA A 13 28.55 -6.64 -47.24
C ALA A 13 27.09 -6.98 -46.82
N ALA A 14 26.17 -6.58 -47.71
CA ALA A 14 24.94 -7.26 -48.16
C ALA A 14 23.74 -7.53 -47.21
N CYS A 15 22.66 -6.78 -47.51
CA CYS A 15 21.26 -7.19 -47.69
C CYS A 15 20.68 -8.36 -46.88
N GLY A 16 19.86 -8.03 -45.88
CA GLY A 16 18.80 -8.87 -45.35
C GLY A 16 17.56 -8.02 -45.10
N LYS A 17 16.57 -8.10 -45.99
CA LYS A 17 15.24 -7.51 -45.82
C LYS A 17 14.48 -8.45 -44.90
N GLY A 18 14.32 -8.07 -43.64
CA GLY A 18 13.65 -8.87 -42.62
C GLY A 18 13.02 -7.97 -41.58
N ASP A 19 11.70 -7.89 -41.63
CA ASP A 19 10.85 -7.18 -40.70
C ASP A 19 11.03 -7.68 -39.25
N THR A 20 10.85 -6.74 -38.32
CA THR A 20 10.49 -6.96 -36.91
C THR A 20 11.59 -7.51 -36.00
N ALA A 21 12.26 -6.63 -35.25
CA ALA A 21 12.60 -6.90 -33.85
C ALA A 21 12.89 -5.63 -33.03
N ALA A 22 12.09 -5.48 -31.98
CA ALA A 22 12.48 -5.07 -30.63
C ALA A 22 13.09 -3.67 -30.42
N LYS A 23 12.20 -2.68 -30.17
CA LYS A 23 12.47 -1.71 -29.10
C LYS A 23 12.49 -2.47 -27.77
N THR A 24 13.67 -2.67 -27.20
CA THR A 24 13.82 -2.92 -25.77
C THR A 24 13.35 -1.67 -25.04
N ALA A 25 12.09 -1.67 -24.61
CA ALA A 25 11.66 -0.84 -23.52
C ALA A 25 11.63 -1.75 -22.31
N ASP A 26 12.60 -1.57 -21.42
CA ASP A 26 12.44 -1.93 -20.01
C ASP A 26 11.32 -1.05 -19.46
N GLY A 27 10.09 -1.46 -19.76
CA GLY A 27 8.88 -0.96 -19.16
C GLY A 27 8.71 -1.72 -17.86
N GLU A 28 9.27 -1.16 -16.80
CA GLU A 28 8.85 -1.43 -15.43
C GLU A 28 7.32 -1.29 -15.44
N SER A 29 6.63 -2.43 -15.53
CA SER A 29 5.19 -2.47 -15.62
C SER A 29 4.68 -2.03 -14.26
N ALA A 30 4.37 -0.75 -14.15
CA ALA A 30 3.63 -0.21 -13.03
C ALA A 30 2.38 -1.09 -12.88
N VAL A 31 2.28 -1.77 -11.74
CA VAL A 31 1.12 -2.60 -11.41
C VAL A 31 -0.10 -1.68 -11.43
N GLN A 32 -0.91 -1.77 -12.47
CA GLN A 32 -2.10 -0.93 -12.61
C GLN A 32 -3.16 -1.45 -11.63
N VAL A 33 -3.47 -0.64 -10.60
CA VAL A 33 -4.59 -0.92 -9.71
C VAL A 33 -5.88 -0.71 -10.49
N PRO A 34 -6.86 -1.64 -10.42
CA PRO A 34 -8.14 -1.45 -11.08
C PRO A 34 -8.83 -0.16 -10.60
N GLN A 35 -9.28 0.65 -11.53
CA GLN A 35 -10.05 1.86 -11.22
C GLN A 35 -11.49 1.49 -10.83
N GLY A 36 -12.07 2.20 -9.86
CA GLY A 36 -13.48 2.01 -9.49
C GLY A 36 -14.45 2.44 -10.60
N SER A 37 -15.70 1.98 -10.53
CA SER A 37 -16.76 2.17 -11.52
C SER A 37 -17.33 3.61 -11.63
N GLY A 38 -16.57 4.63 -11.23
CA GLY A 38 -16.95 6.04 -11.26
C GLY A 38 -17.03 6.66 -9.86
N GLY A 39 -16.26 7.74 -9.63
CA GLY A 39 -16.23 8.50 -8.38
C GLY A 39 -15.14 8.05 -7.38
N THR A 40 -15.26 8.47 -6.13
CA THR A 40 -14.36 8.07 -5.03
C THR A 40 -14.68 6.64 -4.59
N ALA A 41 -13.75 5.71 -4.81
CA ALA A 41 -13.85 4.32 -4.38
C ALA A 41 -13.51 4.15 -2.89
N THR A 42 -12.64 4.99 -2.35
CA THR A 42 -12.24 4.95 -0.94
C THR A 42 -12.02 6.35 -0.38
N THR A 43 -12.51 6.60 0.83
CA THR A 43 -12.15 7.78 1.64
C THR A 43 -11.47 7.31 2.91
N ILE A 44 -10.37 7.97 3.28
CA ILE A 44 -9.62 7.69 4.50
C ILE A 44 -9.60 8.95 5.34
N HIS A 45 -9.95 8.82 6.61
CA HIS A 45 -9.73 9.83 7.64
C HIS A 45 -8.73 9.28 8.66
N LEU A 46 -7.68 10.02 8.94
CA LEU A 46 -6.60 9.62 9.84
C LEU A 46 -6.28 10.76 10.79
N VAL A 47 -6.21 10.44 12.08
CA VAL A 47 -5.68 11.29 13.14
C VAL A 47 -4.42 10.64 13.68
N VAL A 48 -3.33 11.40 13.69
CA VAL A 48 -2.04 11.02 14.27
C VAL A 48 -1.78 11.89 15.49
N GLU A 49 -1.61 11.25 16.64
CA GLU A 49 -1.32 11.92 17.91
C GLU A 49 0.15 11.73 18.30
N GLY A 50 0.88 12.84 18.48
CA GLY A 50 2.30 12.81 18.83
C GLY A 50 3.22 12.43 17.66
N GLY A 51 4.53 12.47 17.93
CA GLY A 51 5.55 12.22 16.91
C GLY A 51 5.67 13.33 15.85
N PRO A 52 6.51 13.13 14.83
CA PRO A 52 6.81 14.14 13.80
C PRO A 52 5.67 14.38 12.79
N HIS A 53 4.68 13.49 12.73
CA HIS A 53 3.54 13.57 11.78
C HIS A 53 2.21 13.80 12.51
N ALA A 54 2.22 14.43 13.69
CA ALA A 54 0.99 14.73 14.40
C ALA A 54 0.08 15.64 13.56
N GLY A 55 -1.19 15.27 13.43
CA GLY A 55 -2.14 15.99 12.60
C GLY A 55 -3.37 15.18 12.20
N THR A 56 -4.23 15.81 11.41
CA THR A 56 -5.41 15.18 10.81
C THR A 56 -5.25 15.18 9.30
N TYR A 57 -5.51 14.04 8.67
CA TYR A 57 -5.29 13.79 7.26
C TYR A 57 -6.54 13.17 6.66
N ASP A 58 -6.96 13.71 5.52
CA ASP A 58 -8.02 13.13 4.71
C ASP A 58 -7.46 12.74 3.35
N ALA A 59 -7.79 11.54 2.89
CA ALA A 59 -7.42 11.06 1.57
C ALA A 59 -8.63 10.48 0.83
N LYS A 60 -8.59 10.56 -0.48
CA LYS A 60 -9.57 9.96 -1.38
C LYS A 60 -8.83 9.22 -2.50
N SER A 61 -9.37 8.09 -2.91
CA SER A 61 -8.89 7.32 -4.06
C SER A 61 -10.05 7.02 -5.01
N SER A 62 -9.82 7.17 -6.30
CA SER A 62 -10.67 6.61 -7.36
C SER A 62 -10.37 5.14 -7.64
N ASP A 63 -9.21 4.67 -7.18
CA ASP A 63 -8.73 3.30 -7.41
C ASP A 63 -9.30 2.37 -6.33
N LEU A 64 -9.48 1.11 -6.68
CA LEU A 64 -9.91 0.09 -5.73
C LEU A 64 -8.77 -0.22 -4.76
N THR A 65 -8.86 0.31 -3.54
CA THR A 65 -7.85 0.09 -2.50
C THR A 65 -8.26 -0.96 -1.47
N CYS A 66 -9.56 -1.25 -1.35
CA CYS A 66 -10.09 -2.18 -0.35
C CYS A 66 -10.29 -3.58 -0.93
N THR A 67 -9.94 -4.60 -0.13
CA THR A 67 -9.99 -6.00 -0.51
C THR A 67 -10.66 -6.85 0.57
N TYR A 68 -11.28 -7.95 0.15
CA TYR A 68 -11.72 -9.04 1.01
C TYR A 68 -11.18 -10.36 0.45
N GLY A 69 -10.62 -11.22 1.31
CA GLY A 69 -10.12 -12.55 0.94
C GLY A 69 -8.69 -12.60 0.39
N PHE A 70 -8.05 -11.45 0.12
CA PHE A 70 -6.74 -11.41 -0.54
C PHE A 70 -5.57 -11.80 0.37
N ALA A 71 -5.69 -11.58 1.68
CA ALA A 71 -4.71 -11.97 2.70
C ALA A 71 -5.13 -13.27 3.43
N GLY A 72 -5.87 -14.13 2.74
CA GLY A 72 -6.46 -15.34 3.28
C GLY A 72 -7.98 -15.27 3.43
N LYS A 73 -8.62 -16.44 3.56
CA LYS A 73 -10.08 -16.56 3.65
C LYS A 73 -10.62 -15.74 4.82
N GLY A 74 -11.59 -14.88 4.53
CA GLY A 74 -12.24 -14.03 5.55
C GLY A 74 -11.47 -12.74 5.87
N SER A 75 -10.27 -12.57 5.33
CA SER A 75 -9.47 -11.36 5.57
C SER A 75 -10.11 -10.13 4.94
N TRP A 76 -9.84 -8.98 5.55
CA TRP A 76 -10.17 -7.66 5.02
C TRP A 76 -8.89 -6.84 4.94
N GLY A 77 -8.73 -6.02 3.90
CA GLY A 77 -7.54 -5.19 3.78
C GLY A 77 -7.74 -3.89 3.02
N ASN A 78 -6.79 -2.98 3.20
CA ASN A 78 -6.66 -1.76 2.42
C ASN A 78 -5.21 -1.60 1.94
N GLN A 79 -5.03 -1.15 0.71
CA GLN A 79 -3.75 -0.72 0.17
C GLN A 79 -3.93 0.60 -0.56
N TYR A 80 -3.75 1.70 0.17
CA TYR A 80 -3.67 3.05 -0.37
C TYR A 80 -2.21 3.46 -0.52
N SER A 81 -1.85 4.07 -1.66
CA SER A 81 -0.52 4.62 -1.91
C SER A 81 -0.57 5.74 -2.95
N VAL A 82 0.13 6.84 -2.70
CA VAL A 82 0.27 7.97 -3.61
C VAL A 82 1.75 8.37 -3.69
N MET A 83 2.24 8.48 -4.92
CA MET A 83 3.63 8.87 -5.20
C MET A 83 3.81 10.39 -5.16
N GLY A 84 5.06 10.84 -5.03
CA GLY A 84 5.44 12.26 -5.11
C GLY A 84 5.03 13.11 -3.90
N LYS A 85 4.68 12.48 -2.78
CA LYS A 85 4.31 13.19 -1.55
C LYS A 85 5.54 13.75 -0.82
N PRO A 86 5.50 15.02 -0.35
CA PRO A 86 6.52 15.56 0.54
C PRO A 86 6.65 14.77 1.85
N ALA A 87 7.81 14.82 2.49
CA ALA A 87 8.20 13.99 3.64
C ALA A 87 7.16 13.88 4.78
N ASN A 88 6.42 14.96 5.07
CA ASN A 88 5.44 15.01 6.17
C ASN A 88 3.98 14.91 5.71
N GLU A 89 3.73 14.60 4.43
CA GLU A 89 2.39 14.38 3.92
C GLU A 89 2.03 12.89 3.94
N PHE A 90 0.81 12.59 4.40
CA PHE A 90 0.24 11.24 4.35
C PHE A 90 0.22 10.73 2.90
N SER A 91 0.82 9.56 2.69
CA SER A 91 1.04 9.02 1.35
C SER A 91 0.62 7.56 1.21
N SER A 92 0.53 6.79 2.29
CA SER A 92 0.20 5.38 2.20
C SER A 92 -0.46 4.84 3.46
N LEU A 93 -1.39 3.91 3.27
CA LEU A 93 -1.99 3.13 4.33
C LEU A 93 -2.11 1.69 3.85
N GLN A 94 -1.49 0.77 4.57
CA GLN A 94 -1.65 -0.65 4.41
C GLN A 94 -2.37 -1.21 5.63
N LEU A 95 -3.42 -2.00 5.41
CA LEU A 95 -4.19 -2.65 6.47
C LEU A 95 -4.41 -4.12 6.12
N ILE A 96 -4.23 -4.98 7.13
CA ILE A 96 -4.66 -6.38 7.13
C ILE A 96 -5.43 -6.65 8.41
N VAL A 97 -6.66 -7.14 8.25
CA VAL A 97 -7.49 -7.74 9.29
C VAL A 97 -7.67 -9.21 8.93
N PRO A 98 -7.13 -10.17 9.70
CA PRO A 98 -7.17 -11.59 9.35
C PRO A 98 -8.59 -12.17 9.17
N ASP A 99 -9.55 -11.69 9.95
CA ASP A 99 -10.94 -12.15 9.91
C ASP A 99 -11.90 -10.97 10.14
N ALA A 100 -12.63 -10.60 9.08
CA ALA A 100 -13.60 -9.50 9.13
C ALA A 100 -14.77 -9.78 10.08
N LYS A 101 -15.13 -11.05 10.26
CA LYS A 101 -16.23 -11.46 11.13
C LYS A 101 -15.83 -11.39 12.60
N ASP A 102 -14.60 -11.80 12.94
CA ASP A 102 -14.02 -11.60 14.29
C ASP A 102 -13.93 -10.10 14.62
N ALA A 103 -13.62 -9.28 13.61
CA ALA A 103 -13.51 -7.84 13.76
C ALA A 103 -14.84 -7.07 13.79
N ALA A 104 -16.00 -7.71 13.58
CA ALA A 104 -17.27 -7.00 13.48
C ALA A 104 -17.64 -6.23 14.76
N ASP A 105 -17.33 -6.81 15.92
CA ASP A 105 -17.58 -6.22 17.25
C ASP A 105 -16.32 -5.62 17.89
N GLY A 106 -15.22 -5.55 17.13
CA GLY A 106 -13.92 -5.09 17.59
C GLY A 106 -12.97 -6.25 17.85
N THR A 107 -11.78 -6.18 17.26
CA THR A 107 -10.68 -7.13 17.49
C THR A 107 -9.39 -6.37 17.75
N ASP A 108 -8.49 -6.97 18.51
CA ASP A 108 -7.12 -6.49 18.65
C ASP A 108 -6.20 -7.09 17.59
N LYS A 109 -6.65 -8.00 16.70
CA LYS A 109 -5.82 -8.68 15.69
C LYS A 109 -5.81 -7.94 14.35
N PHE A 110 -4.78 -7.16 14.09
CA PHE A 110 -4.59 -6.47 12.82
C PHE A 110 -3.15 -6.01 12.63
N LEU A 111 -2.83 -5.69 11.38
CA LEU A 111 -1.63 -4.98 10.99
C LEU A 111 -2.08 -3.70 10.29
N ILE A 112 -1.63 -2.55 10.76
CA ILE A 112 -1.76 -1.29 10.02
C ILE A 112 -0.40 -0.60 9.97
N THR A 113 -0.05 -0.13 8.77
CA THR A 113 1.13 0.69 8.51
C THR A 113 0.69 1.96 7.81
N VAL A 114 1.05 3.10 8.37
CA VAL A 114 0.75 4.43 7.85
C VAL A 114 2.05 5.10 7.46
N GLY A 115 2.21 5.45 6.18
CA GLY A 115 3.42 6.08 5.65
C GLY A 115 3.24 7.55 5.28
N PHE A 116 4.32 8.30 5.47
CA PHE A 116 4.47 9.72 5.17
C PHE A 116 5.65 9.94 4.23
N GLY A 117 5.49 10.82 3.24
CA GLY A 117 6.51 11.06 2.22
C GLY A 117 6.45 10.12 1.01
N GLU A 118 7.38 10.30 0.08
CA GLU A 118 7.43 9.52 -1.15
C GLU A 118 7.95 8.10 -0.89
N LEU A 119 7.10 7.09 -1.12
CA LEU A 119 7.44 5.68 -0.95
C LEU A 119 8.76 5.33 -1.69
N MET A 120 9.59 4.51 -1.06
CA MET A 120 10.93 4.12 -1.55
C MET A 120 11.98 5.25 -1.62
N LYS A 121 11.69 6.45 -1.12
CA LYS A 121 12.69 7.52 -0.94
C LYS A 121 13.23 7.55 0.50
N PRO A 122 14.46 8.06 0.73
CA PRO A 122 15.01 8.20 2.08
C PRO A 122 14.19 9.09 3.02
N SER A 123 13.35 9.96 2.48
CA SER A 123 12.44 10.83 3.25
C SER A 123 11.15 10.12 3.69
N TRP A 124 10.93 8.88 3.26
CA TRP A 124 9.76 8.12 3.66
C TRP A 124 9.90 7.62 5.10
N SER A 125 8.81 7.68 5.84
CA SER A 125 8.75 7.25 7.22
C SER A 125 7.37 6.68 7.53
N GLU A 126 7.30 5.79 8.51
CA GLU A 126 6.08 5.02 8.78
C GLU A 126 5.78 4.90 10.28
N HIS A 127 4.51 4.62 10.56
CA HIS A 127 3.98 4.29 11.86
C HIS A 127 3.23 2.96 11.75
N THR A 128 3.67 1.95 12.51
CA THR A 128 3.13 0.60 12.44
C THR A 128 2.52 0.15 13.77
N ILE A 129 1.35 -0.49 13.67
CA ILE A 129 0.77 -1.32 14.73
C ILE A 129 0.60 -2.73 14.13
N ASN A 130 1.28 -3.71 14.71
CA ASN A 130 1.14 -5.11 14.37
C ASN A 130 0.86 -5.91 15.63
N THR A 131 -0.34 -6.47 15.76
CA THR A 131 -0.71 -7.26 16.94
C THR A 131 -0.61 -8.78 16.71
N GLY A 132 0.09 -9.18 15.65
CA GLY A 132 0.31 -10.58 15.25
C GLY A 132 -0.41 -10.97 13.96
N ALA A 133 -0.91 -10.00 13.20
CA ALA A 133 -1.54 -10.25 11.90
C ALA A 133 -0.50 -10.35 10.77
N THR A 134 -0.76 -11.23 9.81
CA THR A 134 0.08 -11.47 8.64
C THR A 134 -0.79 -11.69 7.40
N LEU A 135 -0.17 -11.74 6.22
CA LEU A 135 -0.82 -12.16 4.97
C LEU A 135 -1.34 -13.61 4.99
N HIS A 136 -0.98 -14.40 6.01
CA HIS A 136 -1.40 -15.79 6.18
C HIS A 136 -2.28 -15.99 7.42
N GLY A 137 -2.79 -14.91 8.01
CA GLY A 137 -3.57 -14.93 9.23
C GLY A 137 -2.76 -14.54 10.47
N VAL A 138 -3.20 -14.97 11.64
CA VAL A 138 -2.52 -14.64 12.92
C VAL A 138 -1.37 -15.62 13.15
N SER A 139 -0.19 -15.10 13.51
CA SER A 139 0.98 -15.90 13.86
C SER A 139 1.67 -15.36 15.11
N ASP A 140 2.08 -16.28 15.99
CA ASP A 140 2.89 -15.95 17.18
C ASP A 140 4.37 -15.75 16.85
N ASP A 141 4.81 -16.16 15.65
CA ASP A 141 6.18 -15.95 15.17
C ASP A 141 6.42 -14.53 14.64
N VAL A 142 5.34 -13.74 14.49
CA VAL A 142 5.44 -12.35 14.05
C VAL A 142 5.58 -11.42 15.24
N LYS A 143 6.59 -10.55 15.15
CA LYS A 143 6.88 -9.54 16.16
C LYS A 143 5.66 -8.63 16.33
N LYS A 144 5.03 -8.73 17.49
CA LYS A 144 3.96 -7.83 17.91
C LYS A 144 4.58 -6.48 18.33
N GLU A 145 4.03 -5.39 17.82
CA GLU A 145 4.43 -4.03 18.17
C GLU A 145 3.25 -3.07 18.11
N GLY A 146 3.17 -2.18 19.10
CA GLY A 146 1.99 -1.36 19.31
C GLY A 146 0.80 -2.14 19.88
N THR A 147 -0.32 -1.44 20.04
CA THR A 147 -1.57 -1.95 20.61
C THR A 147 -2.75 -1.21 19.98
N GLY A 148 -3.91 -1.84 19.86
CA GLY A 148 -5.11 -1.12 19.44
C GLY A 148 -6.32 -2.04 19.27
N THR A 149 -7.37 -1.46 18.72
CA THR A 149 -8.60 -2.15 18.36
C THR A 149 -9.06 -1.68 16.99
N ILE A 150 -9.64 -2.59 16.22
CA ILE A 150 -10.21 -2.31 14.92
C ILE A 150 -11.58 -2.95 14.78
N THR A 151 -12.50 -2.26 14.13
CA THR A 151 -13.79 -2.81 13.72
C THR A 151 -13.91 -2.85 12.21
N VAL A 152 -14.57 -3.89 11.69
CA VAL A 152 -14.85 -4.03 10.25
C VAL A 152 -16.36 -4.22 10.04
N GLU A 153 -16.98 -3.27 9.36
CA GLU A 153 -18.34 -3.38 8.82
C GLU A 153 -18.27 -3.85 7.36
N ASP A 154 -18.25 -5.16 7.10
CA ASP A 154 -18.35 -5.68 5.73
C ASP A 154 -19.80 -5.73 5.24
N LYS A 155 -20.11 -5.06 4.12
CA LYS A 155 -21.44 -4.98 3.50
C LYS A 155 -21.47 -5.59 2.10
N GLY A 156 -20.53 -6.48 1.77
CA GLY A 156 -20.50 -7.12 0.46
C GLY A 156 -19.76 -6.24 -0.56
N LYS A 157 -20.43 -5.28 -1.19
CA LYS A 157 -19.79 -4.42 -2.21
C LYS A 157 -19.07 -3.21 -1.62
N THR A 158 -19.37 -2.89 -0.37
CA THR A 158 -18.83 -1.76 0.38
C THR A 158 -18.38 -2.24 1.75
N GLY A 159 -17.66 -1.39 2.46
CA GLY A 159 -17.33 -1.66 3.85
C GLY A 159 -16.75 -0.44 4.55
N LYS A 160 -16.74 -0.49 5.88
CA LYS A 160 -16.13 0.55 6.71
C LYS A 160 -15.23 -0.07 7.75
N VAL A 161 -14.06 0.52 7.92
CA VAL A 161 -13.15 0.20 9.03
C VAL A 161 -13.10 1.39 9.97
N THR A 162 -13.07 1.11 11.27
CA THR A 162 -12.69 2.09 12.29
C THR A 162 -11.55 1.51 13.11
N PHE A 163 -10.45 2.25 13.28
CA PHE A 163 -9.30 1.80 14.05
C PHE A 163 -8.88 2.85 15.07
N LYS A 164 -8.34 2.37 16.20
CA LYS A 164 -7.68 3.21 17.20
C LYS A 164 -6.57 2.41 17.88
N GLY A 165 -5.40 3.01 18.04
CA GLY A 165 -4.29 2.36 18.70
C GLY A 165 -3.08 3.27 18.89
N LYS A 166 -1.99 2.66 19.33
CA LYS A 166 -0.70 3.29 19.55
C LYS A 166 0.41 2.43 18.96
N THR A 167 1.37 3.05 18.30
CA THR A 167 2.59 2.39 17.85
C THR A 167 3.50 2.05 19.04
N LYS A 168 4.59 1.31 18.78
CA LYS A 168 5.63 1.03 19.77
C LYS A 168 6.26 2.31 20.36
N ASP A 169 6.33 3.37 19.56
CA ASP A 169 6.92 4.66 19.95
C ASP A 169 5.90 5.63 20.55
N ASN A 170 4.74 5.11 20.99
CA ASN A 170 3.63 5.87 21.58
C ASN A 170 2.97 6.92 20.67
N VAL A 171 3.12 6.80 19.36
CA VAL A 171 2.34 7.61 18.40
C VAL A 171 0.93 7.03 18.32
N GLY A 172 -0.08 7.86 18.61
CA GLY A 172 -1.48 7.48 18.50
C GLY A 172 -1.95 7.49 17.06
N LEU A 173 -2.68 6.46 16.65
CA LEU A 173 -3.33 6.37 15.35
C LEU A 173 -4.81 6.11 15.56
N GLU A 174 -5.67 6.95 14.99
CA GLU A 174 -7.12 6.79 15.00
C GLU A 174 -7.67 7.14 13.63
N GLY A 175 -8.68 6.43 13.14
CA GLY A 175 -9.22 6.76 11.83
C GLY A 175 -10.30 5.85 11.32
N THR A 176 -10.75 6.18 10.12
CA THR A 176 -11.72 5.39 9.37
C THR A 176 -11.28 5.20 7.93
N ILE A 177 -11.67 4.06 7.36
CA ILE A 177 -11.54 3.76 5.93
C ILE A 177 -12.94 3.41 5.44
N ASP A 178 -13.50 4.26 4.60
CA ASP A 178 -14.81 4.08 4.00
C ASP A 178 -14.65 3.65 2.53
N CYS A 179 -14.97 2.39 2.26
CA CYS A 179 -14.85 1.76 0.96
C CYS A 179 -16.22 1.72 0.28
N GLN A 180 -16.38 2.56 -0.74
CA GLN A 180 -17.56 2.59 -1.60
C GLN A 180 -17.53 1.47 -2.64
N GLN A 181 -16.36 0.87 -2.85
CA GLN A 181 -16.16 -0.29 -3.72
C GLN A 181 -15.09 -1.20 -3.10
N LEU A 182 -15.28 -2.51 -3.20
CA LEU A 182 -14.42 -3.50 -2.57
C LEU A 182 -14.15 -4.67 -3.54
N MET A 183 -12.87 -5.00 -3.72
CA MET A 183 -12.44 -6.18 -4.48
C MET A 183 -12.61 -7.44 -3.64
N ARG A 184 -13.12 -8.51 -4.23
CA ARG A 184 -13.32 -9.80 -3.54
C ARG A 184 -12.50 -10.89 -4.19
N GLY A 185 -11.64 -11.52 -3.38
CA GLY A 185 -11.00 -12.79 -3.68
C GLY A 185 -11.89 -13.93 -3.20
N GLU A 186 -11.87 -15.03 -3.93
CA GLU A 186 -12.56 -16.28 -3.56
C GLU A 186 -11.88 -17.01 -2.41
#